data_AF-A0A7L1F0C7-F1
#
_entry.id   AF-A0A7L1F0C7-F1
#
_cell.length_a   1.000
_cell.length_b   1.000
_cell.length_c   1.000
_cell.angle_alpha   90.00
_cell.angle_beta   90.00
_cell.angle_gamma   90.00
#
_symmetry.space_group_name_H-M   'P 1'
#
loop_
_entity.id
_entity.type
_entity.pdbx_description
1 polymer ?
#
loop_
_entity_poly.entity_id
_entity_poly.type
_entity_poly.pdbx_seq_one_letter_code
_entity_poly.pdbx_strand_id
1 'polypeptide(L)'
;SHLSLFLQNDSWGKQYSYALFKAMSHMLCIGYGARAPVSMSDLWITMLSMIVGATCYAMFVGHATALIQSLDSSRRQYQEKYKQVEQYMSFHKLPAEMRQKIHDYYEHRYQGKIFDEENILNELNDPLREEIVNFNCRKLVATMPLFANADPNFVTAMLSKLRFEVFQPGDYIIREGAVGKKMYFIQHGVAGVITKSNKELKLTDGSYFG
;
A
#
# COMPACT_ATOMS: atom_id res chain seq x y z
N SER A 1 9.74 13.08 54.82
CA SER A 1 9.08 13.74 55.98
C SER A 1 8.61 15.15 55.65
N HIS A 2 9.43 16.09 55.16
CA HIS A 2 8.99 17.49 55.01
C HIS A 2 7.98 17.80 53.88
N LEU A 3 8.07 17.21 52.66
CA LEU A 3 7.13 17.56 51.58
C LEU A 3 5.73 16.93 51.75
N SER A 4 5.69 15.73 52.32
CA SER A 4 4.46 15.01 52.69
C SER A 4 3.66 15.75 53.76
N LEU A 5 4.34 16.53 54.62
CA LEU A 5 3.70 17.38 55.64
C LEU A 5 3.08 18.65 55.05
N PHE A 6 3.61 19.20 53.94
CA PHE A 6 3.06 20.42 53.32
C PHE A 6 1.75 20.20 52.58
N LEU A 7 1.58 19.04 51.93
CA LEU A 7 0.37 18.72 51.18
C LEU A 7 -0.77 18.17 52.06
N GLN A 8 -0.51 17.80 53.31
CA GLN A 8 -1.47 17.14 54.19
C GLN A 8 -2.69 18.03 54.54
N ASN A 9 -2.50 19.35 54.58
CA ASN A 9 -3.54 20.35 54.82
C ASN A 9 -4.09 20.99 53.53
N ASP A 10 -3.57 20.60 52.36
CA ASP A 10 -4.06 21.09 51.08
C ASP A 10 -5.39 20.40 50.67
N SER A 11 -6.11 21.01 49.74
CA SER A 11 -7.35 20.42 49.20
C SER A 11 -7.11 19.06 48.55
N TRP A 12 -8.13 18.19 48.59
CA TRP A 12 -8.07 16.85 48.00
C TRP A 12 -7.66 16.87 46.52
N GLY A 13 -8.09 17.89 45.77
CA GLY A 13 -7.75 18.05 44.36
C GLY A 13 -6.25 18.26 44.14
N LYS A 14 -5.58 19.03 45.02
CA LYS A 14 -4.14 19.27 44.95
C LYS A 14 -3.34 18.03 45.33
N GLN A 15 -3.79 17.30 46.36
CA GLN A 15 -3.18 16.03 46.76
C GLN A 15 -3.31 14.97 45.65
N TYR A 16 -4.51 14.79 45.08
CA TYR A 16 -4.75 13.85 43.99
C TYR A 16 -3.96 14.20 42.73
N SER A 17 -3.93 15.47 42.33
CA SER A 17 -3.16 15.92 41.16
C SER A 17 -1.68 15.62 41.31
N TYR A 18 -1.12 15.81 42.52
CA TYR A 18 0.28 15.50 42.79
C TYR A 18 0.55 13.99 42.79
N ALA A 19 -0.36 13.18 43.34
CA ALA A 19 -0.28 11.73 43.28
C ALA A 19 -0.33 11.20 41.84
N LEU A 20 -1.24 11.75 41.03
CA LEU A 20 -1.36 11.43 39.61
C LEU A 20 -0.11 11.86 38.83
N PHE A 21 0.42 13.05 39.09
CA PHE A 21 1.70 13.49 38.53
C PHE A 21 2.81 12.49 38.85
N LYS A 22 2.98 12.11 40.12
CA LYS A 22 3.99 11.13 40.55
C LYS A 22 3.82 9.78 39.84
N ALA A 23 2.58 9.28 39.72
CA ALA A 23 2.29 8.04 39.02
C ALA A 23 2.59 8.13 37.51
N MET A 24 2.20 9.23 36.85
CA MET A 24 2.49 9.47 35.44
C MET A 24 3.99 9.62 35.17
N SER A 25 4.75 10.25 36.07
CA SER A 25 6.20 10.37 35.94
C SER A 25 6.90 9.00 35.96
N HIS A 26 6.40 8.05 36.77
CA HIS A 26 6.89 6.67 36.74
C HIS A 26 6.46 5.94 35.47
N MET A 27 5.23 6.15 34.99
CA MET A 27 4.70 5.51 33.79
C MET A 27 5.41 5.96 32.50
N LEU A 28 5.72 7.25 32.37
CA LEU A 28 6.38 7.83 31.19
C LEU A 28 7.92 7.87 31.32
N CYS A 29 8.48 7.18 32.32
CA CYS A 29 9.92 7.10 32.57
C CYS A 29 10.61 8.48 32.76
N ILE A 30 9.89 9.49 33.28
CA ILE A 30 10.43 10.84 33.51
C ILE A 30 11.28 10.88 34.78
N GLY A 31 10.81 10.25 35.85
CA GLY A 31 11.50 10.25 37.14
C GLY A 31 10.56 10.34 38.33
N TYR A 32 11.09 10.82 39.45
CA TYR A 32 10.35 10.96 40.70
C TYR A 32 9.57 12.28 40.75
N GLY A 33 8.68 12.41 41.74
CA GLY A 33 8.03 13.68 42.07
C GLY A 33 9.03 14.73 42.56
N ALA A 34 8.91 15.19 43.81
CA ALA A 34 9.85 16.20 44.32
C ALA A 34 11.22 15.63 44.68
N ARG A 35 11.28 14.37 45.13
CA ARG A 35 12.49 13.72 45.67
C ARG A 35 12.39 12.20 45.53
N ALA A 36 13.53 11.51 45.60
CA ALA A 36 13.60 10.06 45.69
C ALA A 36 12.88 9.52 46.95
N PRO A 37 12.28 8.31 46.90
CA PRO A 37 11.63 7.69 48.06
C PRO A 37 12.63 7.47 49.20
N VAL A 38 12.24 7.87 50.41
CA VAL A 38 13.10 7.75 51.62
C VAL A 38 12.60 6.64 52.55
N SER A 39 11.29 6.45 52.64
CA SER A 39 10.69 5.34 53.40
C SER A 39 10.75 4.05 52.61
N MET A 40 10.96 2.91 53.29
CA MET A 40 10.91 1.58 52.67
C MET A 40 9.55 1.29 52.04
N SER A 41 8.44 1.77 52.63
CA SER A 41 7.10 1.64 52.04
C SER A 41 6.99 2.35 50.69
N ASP A 42 7.45 3.60 50.64
CA ASP A 42 7.40 4.43 49.44
C ASP A 42 8.33 3.89 48.36
N LEU A 43 9.46 3.29 48.75
CA LEU A 43 10.40 2.65 47.84
C LEU A 43 9.76 1.46 47.12
N TRP A 44 9.14 0.51 47.85
CA TRP A 44 8.47 -0.64 47.24
C TRP A 44 7.30 -0.23 46.35
N ILE A 45 6.47 0.73 46.77
CA ILE A 45 5.37 1.26 45.95
C ILE A 45 5.92 1.92 44.68
N THR A 46 7.01 2.70 44.80
CA THR A 46 7.67 3.35 43.67
C THR A 46 8.21 2.29 42.71
N MET A 47 8.94 1.28 43.18
CA MET A 47 9.44 0.18 42.35
C MET A 47 8.32 -0.57 41.63
N LEU A 48 7.23 -0.91 42.33
CA LEU A 48 6.07 -1.57 41.72
C LEU A 48 5.45 -0.69 40.62
N SER A 49 5.23 0.59 40.90
CA SER A 49 4.65 1.52 39.93
C SER A 49 5.57 1.76 38.72
N MET A 50 6.89 1.70 38.89
CA MET A 50 7.86 1.77 37.80
C MET A 50 7.79 0.52 36.91
N ILE A 51 7.68 -0.68 37.50
CA ILE A 51 7.55 -1.93 36.73
C ILE A 51 6.27 -1.92 35.91
N VAL A 52 5.14 -1.60 36.54
CA VAL A 52 3.84 -1.51 35.85
C VAL A 52 3.89 -0.42 34.78
N GLY A 53 4.42 0.75 35.12
CA GLY A 53 4.56 1.89 34.21
C GLY A 53 5.37 1.58 32.96
N ALA A 54 6.58 1.03 33.14
CA ALA A 54 7.45 0.65 32.04
C ALA A 54 6.82 -0.43 31.14
N THR A 55 6.12 -1.40 31.73
CA THR A 55 5.41 -2.44 30.97
C THR A 55 4.29 -1.84 30.13
N CYS A 56 3.45 -0.97 30.72
CA CYS A 56 2.40 -0.26 30.01
C CYS A 56 2.96 0.62 28.88
N TYR A 57 4.07 1.33 29.13
CA TYR A 57 4.71 2.17 28.12
C TYR A 57 5.29 1.34 26.96
N ALA A 58 5.95 0.21 27.26
CA ALA A 58 6.44 -0.71 26.24
C ALA A 58 5.30 -1.27 25.37
N MET A 59 4.18 -1.67 25.98
CA MET A 59 3.00 -2.12 25.24
C MET A 59 2.41 -1.00 24.38
N PHE A 60 2.32 0.23 24.91
CA PHE A 60 1.85 1.38 24.15
C PHE A 60 2.70 1.65 22.91
N VAL A 61 4.04 1.67 23.06
CA VAL A 61 4.97 1.83 21.94
C VAL A 61 4.85 0.67 20.94
N GLY A 62 4.69 -0.57 21.43
CA GLY A 62 4.45 -1.73 20.58
C GLY A 62 3.19 -1.61 19.72
N HIS A 63 2.07 -1.21 20.32
CA HIS A 63 0.81 -0.98 19.61
C HIS A 63 0.89 0.20 18.64
N ALA A 64 1.52 1.31 19.04
CA ALA A 64 1.74 2.45 18.15
C ALA A 64 2.56 2.05 16.91
N THR A 65 3.61 1.25 17.12
CA THR A 65 4.45 0.73 16.02
C THR A 65 3.66 -0.20 15.10
N ALA A 66 2.88 -1.13 15.67
CA ALA A 66 2.03 -2.03 14.88
C ALA A 66 0.99 -1.27 14.06
N LEU A 67 0.38 -0.23 14.63
CA LEU A 67 -0.56 0.64 13.92
C LEU A 67 0.12 1.34 12.74
N ILE A 68 1.30 1.95 12.96
CA ILE A 68 2.08 2.60 11.90
C ILE A 68 2.39 1.61 10.77
N GLN A 69 2.78 0.38 11.10
CA GLN A 69 3.05 -0.66 10.11
C GLN A 69 1.81 -1.13 9.33
N SER A 70 0.63 -1.05 9.96
CA SER A 70 -0.64 -1.46 9.34
C SER A 70 -1.24 -0.42 8.39
N LEU A 71 -0.97 0.88 8.62
CA LEU A 71 -1.61 1.97 7.87
C LEU A 71 -1.20 2.03 6.40
N ASP A 72 -0.01 1.51 6.04
CA ASP A 72 0.49 1.59 4.65
C ASP A 72 1.02 0.24 4.13
N SER A 73 0.24 -0.83 4.37
CA SER A 73 0.62 -2.20 4.00
C SER A 73 0.87 -2.37 2.49
N SER A 74 -0.04 -1.89 1.63
CA SER A 74 0.06 -2.03 0.16
C SER A 74 1.25 -1.27 -0.44
N ARG A 75 1.53 -0.05 0.06
CA ARG A 75 2.69 0.73 -0.40
C ARG A 75 3.99 0.14 0.12
N ARG A 76 4.01 -0.36 1.36
CA ARG A 76 5.18 -1.08 1.91
C ARG A 76 5.47 -2.33 1.08
N GLN A 77 4.46 -3.11 0.72
CA GLN A 77 4.60 -4.26 -0.18
C GLN A 77 5.14 -3.85 -1.55
N TYR A 78 4.64 -2.76 -2.13
CA TYR A 78 5.17 -2.21 -3.39
C TYR A 78 6.66 -1.85 -3.26
N GLN A 79 7.04 -1.13 -2.20
CA GLN A 79 8.44 -0.75 -1.95
C GLN A 79 9.34 -1.97 -1.73
N GLU A 80 8.88 -2.96 -0.97
CA GLU A 80 9.61 -4.21 -0.74
C GLU A 80 9.80 -4.99 -2.06
N LYS A 81 8.76 -5.10 -2.89
CA LYS A 81 8.83 -5.73 -4.21
C LYS A 81 9.79 -4.98 -5.14
N TYR A 82 9.69 -3.66 -5.19
CA TYR A 82 10.54 -2.83 -6.04
C TYR A 82 12.02 -2.90 -5.62
N LYS A 83 12.31 -2.96 -4.32
CA LYS A 83 13.68 -3.20 -3.81
C LYS A 83 14.26 -4.53 -4.32
N GLN A 84 13.47 -5.59 -4.41
CA GLN A 84 13.93 -6.86 -4.99
C GLN A 84 14.27 -6.70 -6.48
N VAL A 85 13.48 -5.91 -7.21
CA VAL A 85 13.77 -5.57 -8.62
C VAL A 85 15.07 -4.78 -8.73
N GLU A 86 15.30 -3.79 -7.87
CA GLU A 86 16.56 -3.03 -7.84
C GLU A 86 17.77 -3.93 -7.56
N GLN A 87 17.65 -4.84 -6.60
CA GLN A 87 18.68 -5.83 -6.31
C GLN A 87 18.98 -6.72 -7.52
N TYR A 88 17.94 -7.19 -8.21
CA TYR A 88 18.08 -7.96 -9.45
C TYR A 88 18.81 -7.15 -10.55
N MET A 89 18.41 -5.90 -10.78
CA MET A 89 19.05 -5.01 -11.76
C MET A 89 20.52 -4.73 -11.42
N SER A 90 20.82 -4.58 -10.13
CA SER A 90 22.17 -4.36 -9.62
C SER A 90 23.05 -5.60 -9.80
N PHE A 91 22.54 -6.78 -9.42
CA PHE A 91 23.22 -8.07 -9.57
C PHE A 91 23.61 -8.35 -11.02
N HIS A 92 22.68 -8.11 -11.96
CA HIS A 92 22.93 -8.28 -13.39
C HIS A 92 23.64 -7.10 -14.05
N LYS A 93 24.01 -6.05 -13.28
CA LYS A 93 24.71 -4.86 -13.77
C LYS A 93 24.03 -4.22 -14.99
N LEU A 94 22.70 -4.14 -14.96
CA LEU A 94 21.95 -3.56 -16.07
C LEU A 94 22.35 -2.09 -16.29
N PRO A 95 22.42 -1.61 -17.56
CA PRO A 95 22.71 -0.21 -17.86
C PRO A 95 21.71 0.76 -17.23
N ALA A 96 22.15 1.99 -16.94
CA ALA A 96 21.31 3.01 -16.30
C ALA A 96 20.00 3.30 -17.07
N GLU A 97 20.08 3.35 -18.40
CA GLU A 97 18.90 3.57 -19.27
C GLU A 97 17.85 2.46 -19.10
N MET A 98 18.29 1.19 -19.03
CA MET A 98 17.38 0.06 -18.81
C MET A 98 16.77 0.10 -17.41
N ARG A 99 17.54 0.52 -16.40
CA ARG A 99 17.02 0.68 -15.03
C ARG A 99 15.96 1.76 -14.96
N GLN A 100 16.19 2.90 -15.60
CA GLN A 100 15.20 3.98 -15.68
C GLN A 100 13.93 3.49 -16.38
N LYS A 101 14.08 2.79 -17.50
CA LYS A 101 12.95 2.20 -18.23
C LYS A 101 12.13 1.24 -17.35
N ILE A 102 12.79 0.39 -16.57
CA ILE A 102 12.13 -0.51 -15.60
C ILE A 102 11.44 0.29 -14.48
N HIS A 103 12.08 1.33 -13.94
CA HIS A 103 11.50 2.20 -12.93
C HIS A 103 10.19 2.84 -13.41
N ASP A 104 10.25 3.50 -14.57
CA ASP A 104 9.11 4.17 -15.18
C ASP A 104 7.98 3.15 -15.45
N TYR A 105 8.31 1.94 -15.93
CA TYR A 105 7.32 0.88 -16.13
C TYR A 105 6.59 0.51 -14.83
N TYR A 106 7.33 0.29 -13.74
CA TYR A 106 6.74 -0.08 -12.44
C TYR A 106 5.87 1.05 -11.87
N GLU A 107 6.31 2.31 -12.02
CA GLU A 107 5.54 3.47 -11.58
C GLU A 107 4.22 3.59 -12.36
N HIS A 108 4.24 3.43 -13.68
CA HIS A 108 3.03 3.49 -14.51
C HIS A 108 2.11 2.27 -14.30
N ARG A 109 2.67 1.07 -14.10
CA ARG A 109 1.90 -0.19 -13.97
C ARG A 109 1.21 -0.33 -12.63
N TYR A 110 1.83 0.13 -11.54
CA TYR A 110 1.36 -0.10 -10.17
C TYR A 110 1.00 1.19 -9.43
N GLN A 111 1.44 2.37 -9.89
CA GLN A 111 1.11 3.67 -9.28
C GLN A 111 1.39 3.70 -7.76
N GLY A 112 2.49 3.05 -7.36
CA GLY A 112 2.92 2.97 -5.95
C GLY A 112 2.16 1.97 -5.08
N LYS A 113 1.22 1.19 -5.63
CA LYS A 113 0.45 0.17 -4.90
C LYS A 113 0.47 -1.15 -5.66
N ILE A 114 0.75 -2.24 -4.96
CA ILE A 114 0.68 -3.58 -5.52
C ILE A 114 -0.51 -4.33 -4.94
N PHE A 115 -1.28 -4.97 -5.81
CA PHE A 115 -2.40 -5.82 -5.44
C PHE A 115 -2.26 -7.13 -6.19
N ASP A 116 -2.52 -8.24 -5.51
CA ASP A 116 -2.70 -9.53 -6.17
C ASP A 116 -4.15 -9.62 -6.67
N GLU A 117 -4.40 -8.96 -7.81
CA GLU A 117 -5.75 -8.85 -8.39
C GLU A 117 -6.35 -10.23 -8.68
N GLU A 118 -5.54 -11.20 -9.12
CA GLU A 118 -6.02 -12.56 -9.37
C GLU A 118 -6.47 -13.24 -8.08
N ASN A 119 -5.68 -13.17 -7.00
CA ASN A 119 -6.09 -13.72 -5.71
C ASN A 119 -7.32 -13.01 -5.14
N ILE A 120 -7.37 -11.67 -5.19
CA ILE A 120 -8.52 -10.89 -4.71
C ILE A 120 -9.80 -11.27 -5.46
N LEU A 121 -9.75 -11.38 -6.79
CA LEU A 121 -10.92 -11.76 -7.59
C LEU A 121 -11.33 -13.24 -7.39
N ASN A 122 -10.38 -14.11 -7.01
CA ASN A 122 -10.66 -15.52 -6.71
C ASN A 122 -11.34 -15.72 -5.35
N GLU A 123 -11.13 -14.82 -4.38
CA GLU A 123 -11.81 -14.84 -3.08
C GLU A 123 -13.29 -14.40 -3.17
N LEU A 124 -13.66 -13.69 -4.25
CA LEU A 124 -15.02 -13.22 -4.49
C LEU A 124 -15.88 -14.29 -5.19
N ASN A 125 -17.19 -14.22 -4.96
CA ASN A 125 -18.15 -15.02 -5.71
C ASN A 125 -18.27 -14.51 -7.16
N ASP A 126 -18.80 -15.37 -8.04
CA ASP A 126 -18.88 -15.05 -9.47
C ASP A 126 -19.68 -13.77 -9.78
N PRO A 127 -20.85 -13.49 -9.17
CA PRO A 127 -21.58 -12.25 -9.43
C PRO A 127 -20.79 -10.98 -9.10
N LEU A 128 -20.07 -10.95 -7.97
CA LEU A 128 -19.24 -9.79 -7.60
C LEU A 128 -18.04 -9.62 -8.54
N ARG A 129 -17.43 -10.73 -8.97
CA ARG A 129 -16.34 -10.71 -9.94
C ARG A 129 -16.81 -10.12 -11.28
N GLU A 130 -17.97 -10.56 -11.77
CA GLU A 130 -18.58 -10.05 -12.99
C GLU A 130 -18.89 -8.55 -12.89
N GLU A 131 -19.43 -8.10 -11.75
CA GLU A 131 -19.73 -6.69 -11.52
C GLU A 131 -18.46 -5.80 -11.52
N ILE A 132 -17.39 -6.24 -10.85
CA ILE A 132 -16.10 -5.53 -10.82
C ILE A 132 -15.49 -5.43 -12.22
N VAL A 133 -15.44 -6.55 -12.94
CA VAL A 133 -14.87 -6.61 -14.28
C VAL A 133 -15.65 -5.72 -15.25
N ASN A 134 -16.98 -5.78 -15.20
CA ASN A 134 -17.84 -4.90 -15.99
C ASN A 134 -17.62 -3.41 -15.64
N PHE A 135 -17.48 -3.09 -14.36
CA PHE A 135 -17.20 -1.72 -13.93
C PHE A 135 -15.84 -1.22 -14.42
N ASN A 136 -14.78 -2.02 -14.27
CA ASN A 136 -13.42 -1.66 -14.69
C ASN A 136 -13.30 -1.48 -16.21
N CYS A 137 -14.00 -2.31 -16.97
CA CYS A 137 -13.98 -2.30 -18.43
C CYS A 137 -15.10 -1.49 -19.07
N ARG A 138 -15.98 -0.82 -18.30
CA ARG A 138 -17.16 -0.09 -18.85
C ARG A 138 -16.81 0.91 -19.95
N LYS A 139 -15.68 1.60 -19.81
CA LYS A 139 -15.21 2.56 -20.82
C LYS A 139 -14.84 1.85 -22.11
N LEU A 140 -14.15 0.72 -22.01
CA LEU A 140 -13.77 -0.11 -23.16
C LEU A 140 -15.00 -0.68 -23.87
N VAL A 141 -15.97 -1.20 -23.11
CA VAL A 141 -17.23 -1.72 -23.65
C VAL A 141 -18.01 -0.63 -24.38
N ALA A 142 -18.10 0.56 -23.80
CA ALA A 142 -18.85 1.67 -24.37
C ALA A 142 -18.21 2.25 -25.64
N THR A 143 -16.87 2.26 -25.74
CA THR A 143 -16.17 2.83 -26.90
C THR A 143 -16.00 1.83 -28.04
N MET A 144 -16.09 0.53 -27.76
CA MET A 144 -15.73 -0.49 -28.74
C MET A 144 -16.97 -1.03 -29.49
N PRO A 145 -17.07 -0.81 -30.81
CA PRO A 145 -18.24 -1.25 -31.59
C PRO A 145 -18.50 -2.76 -31.56
N LEU A 146 -17.43 -3.56 -31.36
CA LEU A 146 -17.53 -5.01 -31.26
C LEU A 146 -18.36 -5.46 -30.05
N PHE A 147 -18.29 -4.73 -28.93
CA PHE A 147 -19.04 -5.07 -27.72
C PHE A 147 -20.38 -4.36 -27.62
N ALA A 148 -20.54 -3.19 -28.25
CA ALA A 148 -21.76 -2.39 -28.17
C ALA A 148 -23.03 -3.11 -28.63
N ASN A 149 -22.91 -4.02 -29.61
CA ASN A 149 -24.05 -4.78 -30.17
C ASN A 149 -23.99 -6.28 -29.84
N ALA A 150 -23.10 -6.70 -28.93
CA ALA A 150 -22.93 -8.10 -28.58
C ALA A 150 -23.84 -8.51 -27.41
N ASP A 151 -24.06 -9.82 -27.27
CA ASP A 151 -24.79 -10.38 -26.14
C ASP A 151 -24.08 -10.04 -24.80
N PRO A 152 -24.79 -9.56 -23.77
CA PRO A 152 -24.18 -9.18 -22.50
C PRO A 152 -23.40 -10.33 -21.81
N ASN A 153 -23.84 -11.58 -21.96
CA ASN A 153 -23.13 -12.72 -21.40
C ASN A 153 -21.82 -12.98 -22.16
N PHE A 154 -21.83 -12.81 -23.50
CA PHE A 154 -20.61 -12.86 -24.29
C PHE A 154 -19.62 -11.77 -23.87
N VAL A 155 -20.08 -10.54 -23.67
CA VAL A 155 -19.23 -9.42 -23.22
C VAL A 155 -18.62 -9.76 -21.86
N THR A 156 -19.44 -10.17 -20.89
CA THR A 156 -18.96 -10.51 -19.54
C THR A 156 -17.95 -11.67 -19.58
N ALA A 157 -18.21 -12.71 -20.37
CA ALA A 157 -17.29 -13.82 -20.57
C ALA A 157 -15.95 -13.37 -21.18
N MET A 158 -15.97 -12.49 -22.18
CA MET A 158 -14.76 -11.93 -22.78
C MET A 158 -13.97 -11.07 -21.79
N LEU A 159 -14.64 -10.16 -21.08
CA LEU A 159 -14.00 -9.27 -20.13
C LEU A 159 -13.33 -10.05 -18.99
N SER A 160 -13.92 -11.16 -18.54
CA SER A 160 -13.34 -12.04 -17.51
C SER A 160 -12.01 -12.69 -17.92
N LYS A 161 -11.69 -12.72 -19.23
CA LYS A 161 -10.44 -13.27 -19.78
C LYS A 161 -9.41 -12.20 -20.13
N LEU A 162 -9.77 -10.92 -20.06
CA LEU A 162 -8.83 -9.84 -20.32
C LEU A 162 -7.77 -9.78 -19.22
N ARG A 163 -6.56 -9.41 -19.62
CA ARG A 163 -5.44 -9.14 -18.71
C ARG A 163 -4.91 -7.75 -18.98
N PHE A 164 -4.77 -6.96 -17.92
CA PHE A 164 -4.26 -5.61 -18.01
C PHE A 164 -2.74 -5.61 -18.25
N GLU A 165 -2.32 -5.03 -19.38
CA GLU A 165 -0.91 -4.86 -19.76
C GLU A 165 -0.63 -3.37 -20.02
N VAL A 166 0.59 -2.93 -19.70
CA VAL A 166 1.06 -1.54 -19.91
C VAL A 166 2.31 -1.61 -20.79
N PHE A 167 2.41 -0.69 -21.77
CA PHE A 167 3.55 -0.56 -22.67
C PHE A 167 4.09 0.86 -22.62
N GLN A 168 5.40 1.02 -22.77
CA GLN A 168 6.03 2.34 -22.78
C GLN A 168 6.11 2.88 -24.22
N PRO A 169 6.21 4.21 -24.38
CA PRO A 169 6.44 4.81 -25.69
C PRO A 169 7.69 4.20 -26.37
N GLY A 170 7.54 3.80 -27.63
CA GLY A 170 8.61 3.17 -28.42
C GLY A 170 8.71 1.64 -28.29
N ASP A 171 7.90 0.99 -27.44
CA ASP A 171 7.84 -0.47 -27.39
C ASP A 171 7.12 -1.06 -28.62
N TYR A 172 7.66 -2.15 -29.15
CA TYR A 172 7.00 -2.96 -30.18
C TYR A 172 6.07 -3.98 -29.51
N ILE A 173 4.76 -3.73 -29.56
CA ILE A 173 3.73 -4.64 -29.02
C ILE A 173 3.60 -5.90 -29.88
N ILE A 174 3.52 -5.74 -31.20
CA ILE A 174 3.50 -6.82 -32.19
C ILE A 174 4.61 -6.58 -33.22
N ARG A 175 5.27 -7.66 -33.64
CA ARG A 175 6.31 -7.62 -34.68
C ARG A 175 5.83 -8.36 -35.93
N GLU A 176 6.01 -7.73 -37.09
CA GLU A 176 5.69 -8.36 -38.38
C GLU A 176 6.47 -9.67 -38.55
N GLY A 177 5.80 -10.73 -39.01
CA GLY A 177 6.39 -12.05 -39.21
C GLY A 177 6.48 -12.91 -37.94
N ALA A 178 6.19 -12.36 -36.76
CA ALA A 178 6.04 -13.17 -35.55
C ALA A 178 4.65 -13.84 -35.49
N VAL A 179 4.58 -15.03 -34.90
CA VAL A 179 3.30 -15.73 -34.68
C VAL A 179 2.51 -15.02 -33.59
N GLY A 180 1.32 -14.50 -33.94
CA GLY A 180 0.38 -13.91 -33.00
C GLY A 180 -0.24 -14.95 -32.07
N LYS A 181 -0.19 -14.72 -30.76
CA LYS A 181 -0.78 -15.59 -29.72
C LYS A 181 -1.82 -14.90 -28.85
N LYS A 182 -1.98 -13.59 -29.04
CA LYS A 182 -2.85 -12.71 -28.25
C LYS A 182 -3.37 -11.61 -29.17
N MET A 183 -4.53 -11.07 -28.82
CA MET A 183 -5.05 -9.82 -29.35
C MET A 183 -5.11 -8.79 -28.22
N TYR A 184 -5.13 -7.51 -28.60
CA TYR A 184 -5.05 -6.38 -27.69
C TYR A 184 -6.21 -5.41 -27.92
N PHE A 185 -6.72 -4.86 -26.82
CA PHE A 185 -7.76 -3.84 -26.80
C PHE A 185 -7.20 -2.58 -26.15
N ILE A 186 -7.30 -1.44 -26.83
CA ILE A 186 -6.75 -0.17 -26.33
C ILE A 186 -7.76 0.46 -25.39
N GLN A 187 -7.53 0.29 -24.09
CA GLN A 187 -8.31 0.98 -23.06
C GLN A 187 -7.90 2.46 -22.96
N HIS A 188 -6.59 2.74 -23.05
CA HIS A 188 -6.05 4.10 -23.00
C HIS A 188 -4.70 4.18 -23.72
N GLY A 189 -4.51 5.21 -24.54
CA GLY A 189 -3.26 5.54 -25.21
C GLY A 189 -3.36 5.55 -26.74
N VAL A 190 -2.20 5.64 -27.39
CA VAL A 190 -2.10 5.65 -28.85
C VAL A 190 -1.08 4.60 -29.29
N ALA A 191 -1.48 3.74 -30.22
CA ALA A 191 -0.61 2.75 -30.85
C ALA A 191 -0.41 3.09 -32.33
N GLY A 192 0.83 3.02 -32.80
CA GLY A 192 1.17 3.16 -34.22
C GLY A 192 1.27 1.79 -34.89
N VAL A 193 0.58 1.61 -36.02
CA VAL A 193 0.74 0.44 -36.88
C VAL A 193 1.65 0.83 -38.03
N ILE A 194 2.82 0.21 -38.07
CA ILE A 194 3.85 0.44 -39.09
C ILE A 194 3.80 -0.75 -40.06
N THR A 195 3.54 -0.46 -41.34
CA THR A 195 3.55 -1.46 -42.40
C THR A 195 4.71 -1.20 -43.36
N LYS A 196 5.11 -2.21 -44.14
CA LYS A 196 6.13 -2.07 -45.21
C LYS A 196 5.84 -0.93 -46.21
N SER A 197 4.58 -0.53 -46.34
CA SER A 197 4.16 0.58 -47.20
C SER A 197 4.45 1.97 -46.62
N ASN A 198 5.06 2.06 -45.44
CA ASN A 198 5.38 3.29 -44.71
C ASN A 198 4.18 4.20 -44.40
N LYS A 199 2.96 3.66 -44.46
CA LYS A 199 1.76 4.30 -43.91
C LYS A 199 1.65 3.97 -42.43
N GLU A 200 1.78 4.99 -41.60
CA GLU A 200 1.54 4.89 -40.16
C GLU A 200 0.05 5.10 -39.89
N LEU A 201 -0.65 4.03 -39.51
CA LEU A 201 -2.02 4.15 -39.01
C LEU A 201 -1.95 4.32 -37.48
N LYS A 202 -2.63 5.33 -36.96
CA LYS A 202 -2.72 5.55 -35.51
C LYS A 202 -4.03 4.96 -34.99
N LEU A 203 -3.92 4.09 -33.99
CA LEU A 203 -5.02 3.52 -33.23
C LEU A 203 -5.10 4.23 -31.88
N THR A 204 -6.31 4.58 -31.45
CA THR A 204 -6.58 5.27 -30.18
C THR A 204 -7.52 4.46 -29.30
N ASP A 205 -7.86 4.97 -28.11
CA ASP A 205 -8.85 4.41 -27.18
C ASP A 205 -10.09 3.84 -27.90
N GLY A 206 -10.48 2.61 -27.56
CA GLY A 206 -11.59 1.87 -28.18
C GLY A 206 -11.21 1.07 -29.44
N SER A 207 -10.00 1.25 -29.97
CA SER A 207 -9.47 0.42 -31.06
C SER A 207 -8.93 -0.92 -30.53
N TYR A 208 -8.81 -1.91 -31.41
CA TYR A 208 -8.22 -3.21 -31.12
C TYR A 208 -7.32 -3.67 -32.26
N PHE A 209 -6.34 -4.53 -31.96
CA PHE A 209 -5.38 -5.06 -32.93
C PHE A 209 -4.85 -6.42 -32.47
N GLY A 210 -4.27 -7.20 -33.38
CA GLY A 210 -3.84 -8.58 -33.12
C GLY A 210 -3.77 -9.37 -34.40
#